data_AF-A0A2N6DXC8-F1
#
_entry.id   AF-A0A2N6DXC8-F1
#
_cell.length_a   1.000
_cell.length_b   1.000
_cell.length_c   1.000
_cell.angle_alpha   90.00
_cell.angle_beta   90.00
_cell.angle_gamma   90.00
#
_symmetry.space_group_name_H-M   'P 1'
#
loop_
_entity.id
_entity.type
_entity.pdbx_description
1 polymer ?
#
loop_
_entity_poly.entity_id
_entity_poly.type
_entity_poly.pdbx_seq_one_letter_code
_entity_poly.pdbx_strand_id
1 'polypeptide(L)'
;MRFFTKWRGILWPATLALLLFTPAEGWAWGIGVHLQTGSWILENLQRLPPSLGALLAAFPNDYLYGCISADITLGKKYTHYLQHCHSWRMGKRVLAAAETEAQRSCAYGYLSHLAADTIAHGYFVPYKLIRTYNTVLLKHAYWEMRFEAHVDAGIWPLARSIGRQNFAANDAMMRRVLSDTIFSFATNKRLFNSLLLLNRLQQYQKMLRSLSTNSKYP
;
A
#
# COMPACT_ATOMS: atom_id res chain seq x y z
N MET A 1 -13.69 -41.45 21.16
CA MET A 1 -14.30 -40.11 21.33
C MET A 1 -13.15 -39.10 21.51
N ARG A 2 -12.56 -38.48 20.48
CA ARG A 2 -13.07 -37.46 19.52
C ARG A 2 -13.67 -36.20 20.18
N PHE A 3 -12.89 -35.44 20.95
CA PHE A 3 -13.32 -34.09 21.40
C PHE A 3 -12.28 -32.95 21.35
N PHE A 4 -11.03 -33.18 20.92
CA PHE A 4 -9.99 -32.12 20.96
C PHE A 4 -9.46 -31.61 19.61
N THR A 5 -10.07 -31.96 18.48
CA THR A 5 -9.57 -31.55 17.14
C THR A 5 -10.46 -30.55 16.38
N LYS A 6 -11.56 -30.05 16.97
CA LYS A 6 -12.52 -29.20 16.23
C LYS A 6 -12.30 -27.69 16.35
N TRP A 7 -11.50 -27.23 17.32
CA TRP A 7 -11.36 -25.80 17.63
C TRP A 7 -10.17 -25.10 16.96
N ARG A 8 -9.18 -25.85 16.47
CA ARG A 8 -8.04 -25.26 15.72
C ARG A 8 -8.43 -24.76 14.33
N GLY A 9 -9.54 -25.24 13.74
CA GLY A 9 -10.01 -24.85 12.41
C GLY A 9 -10.89 -23.59 12.37
N ILE A 10 -11.43 -23.14 13.50
CA ILE A 10 -12.36 -21.99 13.59
C ILE A 10 -11.64 -20.73 14.08
N LEU A 11 -10.58 -20.88 14.89
CA LEU A 11 -9.81 -19.75 15.41
C LEU A 11 -9.05 -18.98 14.31
N TRP A 12 -8.62 -19.66 13.24
CA TRP A 12 -7.93 -19.03 12.09
C TRP A 12 -8.85 -18.16 11.22
N PRO A 13 -10.03 -18.63 10.76
CA PRO A 13 -10.95 -17.78 10.01
C PRO A 13 -11.56 -16.69 10.89
N ALA A 14 -11.75 -16.91 12.19
CA ALA A 14 -12.25 -15.88 13.10
C ALA A 14 -11.22 -14.77 13.37
N THR A 15 -9.93 -15.08 13.49
CA THR A 15 -8.86 -14.07 13.59
C THR A 15 -8.63 -13.33 12.28
N LEU A 16 -8.71 -14.01 11.13
CA LEU A 16 -8.74 -13.36 9.81
C LEU A 16 -9.97 -12.45 9.65
N ALA A 17 -11.15 -12.88 10.07
CA ALA A 17 -12.36 -12.07 10.05
C ALA A 17 -12.22 -10.86 10.99
N LEU A 18 -11.64 -11.02 12.18
CA LEU A 18 -11.39 -9.90 13.09
C LEU A 18 -10.38 -8.89 12.51
N LEU A 19 -9.37 -9.34 11.77
CA LEU A 19 -8.45 -8.49 11.00
C LEU A 19 -9.14 -7.81 9.79
N LEU A 20 -10.15 -8.44 9.19
CA LEU A 20 -10.90 -7.93 8.04
C LEU A 20 -12.03 -6.97 8.42
N PHE A 21 -12.59 -7.09 9.64
CA PHE A 21 -13.75 -6.32 10.10
C PHE A 21 -13.45 -5.30 11.21
N THR A 22 -12.22 -5.27 11.73
CA THR A 22 -11.80 -4.11 12.51
C THR A 22 -11.42 -3.00 11.54
N PRO A 23 -12.12 -1.84 11.54
CA PRO A 23 -11.65 -0.70 10.78
C PRO A 23 -10.36 -0.25 11.47
N ALA A 24 -9.23 -0.71 10.94
CA ALA A 24 -7.95 -0.17 11.31
C ALA A 24 -7.96 1.25 10.76
N GLU A 25 -8.25 2.20 11.65
CA GLU A 25 -7.89 3.59 11.48
C GLU A 25 -6.36 3.65 11.17
N GLY A 26 -6.03 3.57 9.89
CA GLY A 26 -4.71 3.72 9.24
C GLY A 26 -4.87 3.54 7.72
N TRP A 27 -5.69 4.32 7.00
CA TRP A 27 -5.53 5.72 6.51
C TRP A 27 -4.43 5.87 5.42
N ALA A 28 -4.67 5.40 4.19
CA ALA A 28 -3.86 5.62 2.97
C ALA A 28 -4.58 5.09 1.72
N TRP A 29 -4.15 5.49 0.52
CA TRP A 29 -4.63 4.82 -0.71
C TRP A 29 -4.20 3.35 -0.71
N GLY A 30 -4.91 2.50 -1.45
CA GLY A 30 -4.49 1.11 -1.59
C GLY A 30 -3.29 0.93 -2.52
N ILE A 31 -2.70 -0.27 -2.46
CA ILE A 31 -1.51 -0.68 -3.24
C ILE A 31 -1.69 -0.43 -4.74
N GLY A 32 -2.89 -0.67 -5.27
CA GLY A 32 -3.18 -0.51 -6.69
C GLY A 32 -3.05 0.95 -7.13
N VAL A 33 -3.55 1.89 -6.32
CA VAL A 33 -3.43 3.32 -6.63
C VAL A 33 -1.98 3.80 -6.56
N HIS A 34 -1.20 3.33 -5.59
CA HIS A 34 0.22 3.67 -5.51
C HIS A 34 1.00 3.13 -6.72
N LEU A 35 0.74 1.90 -7.15
CA LEU A 35 1.35 1.36 -8.36
C LEU A 35 0.87 2.09 -9.62
N GLN A 36 -0.42 2.42 -9.72
CA GLN A 36 -0.93 3.17 -10.87
C GLN A 36 -0.29 4.54 -10.98
N THR A 37 -0.17 5.26 -9.86
CA THR A 37 0.47 6.58 -9.82
C THR A 37 1.97 6.46 -10.13
N GLY A 38 2.63 5.44 -9.59
CA GLY A 38 4.02 5.11 -9.91
C GLY A 38 4.24 4.82 -11.40
N SER A 39 3.40 3.96 -11.99
CA SER A 39 3.43 3.66 -13.42
C SER A 39 3.23 4.90 -14.27
N TRP A 40 2.28 5.77 -13.91
CA TRP A 40 2.07 7.03 -14.61
C TRP A 40 3.32 7.94 -14.57
N ILE A 41 4.03 7.99 -13.45
CA ILE A 41 5.30 8.73 -13.35
C ILE A 41 6.36 8.13 -14.28
N LEU A 42 6.50 6.80 -14.34
CA LEU A 42 7.43 6.11 -15.24
C LEU A 42 7.09 6.33 -16.73
N GLU A 43 5.82 6.54 -17.06
CA GLU A 43 5.39 6.90 -18.42
C GLU A 43 5.62 8.37 -18.75
N ASN A 44 5.94 9.20 -17.75
CA ASN A 44 6.06 10.66 -17.86
C ASN A 44 7.40 11.19 -17.33
N LEU A 45 8.48 10.42 -17.42
CA LEU A 45 9.80 10.76 -16.87
C LEU A 45 10.38 12.08 -17.40
N GLN A 46 10.01 12.49 -18.61
CA GLN A 46 10.37 13.78 -19.21
C GLN A 46 9.87 15.00 -18.42
N ARG A 47 8.91 14.80 -17.51
CA ARG A 47 8.40 15.84 -16.60
C ARG A 47 9.23 15.98 -15.32
N LEU A 48 10.19 15.08 -15.10
CA LEU A 48 11.08 15.10 -13.95
C LEU A 48 12.42 15.76 -14.32
N PRO A 49 13.21 16.20 -13.32
CA PRO A 49 14.60 16.56 -13.56
C PRO A 49 15.34 15.43 -14.31
N PRO A 50 16.15 15.73 -15.35
CA PRO A 50 16.72 14.70 -16.24
C PRO A 50 17.48 13.58 -15.52
N SER A 51 18.23 13.92 -14.47
CA SER A 51 18.96 12.94 -13.66
C SER A 51 18.05 11.99 -12.88
N LEU A 52 16.93 12.50 -12.36
CA LEU A 52 15.91 11.67 -11.70
C LEU A 52 15.18 10.81 -12.72
N GLY A 53 14.80 11.39 -13.87
CA GLY A 53 14.18 10.64 -14.95
C GLY A 53 15.05 9.46 -15.41
N ALA A 54 16.35 9.70 -15.62
CA ALA A 54 17.31 8.66 -15.99
C ALA A 54 17.46 7.57 -14.93
N LEU A 55 17.54 7.95 -13.65
CA LEU A 55 17.60 7.00 -12.53
C LEU A 55 16.37 6.07 -12.49
N LEU A 56 15.17 6.65 -12.61
CA LEU A 56 13.93 5.89 -12.56
C LEU A 56 13.75 5.02 -13.81
N ALA A 57 14.20 5.49 -14.99
CA ALA A 57 14.22 4.69 -16.22
C ALA A 57 15.15 3.47 -16.11
N ALA A 58 16.29 3.62 -15.43
CA ALA A 58 17.26 2.55 -15.24
C ALA A 58 16.79 1.50 -14.20
N PHE A 59 16.04 1.92 -13.18
CA PHE A 59 15.59 1.06 -12.09
C PHE A 59 14.06 1.17 -11.83
N PRO A 60 13.21 0.87 -12.82
CA PRO A 60 11.77 1.11 -12.73
C PRO A 60 11.07 0.14 -11.76
N ASN A 61 11.54 -1.10 -11.67
CA ASN A 61 10.95 -2.08 -10.76
C ASN A 61 11.29 -1.77 -9.30
N ASP A 62 12.51 -1.30 -9.01
CA ASP A 62 12.88 -0.82 -7.68
C ASP A 62 12.06 0.40 -7.27
N TYR A 63 11.82 1.34 -8.20
CA TYR A 63 10.93 2.47 -7.98
C TYR A 63 9.50 2.03 -7.63
N LEU A 64 8.90 1.15 -8.45
CA LEU A 64 7.56 0.63 -8.20
C LEU A 64 7.49 -0.17 -6.90
N TYR A 65 8.57 -0.89 -6.56
CA TYR A 65 8.70 -1.55 -5.28
C TYR A 65 8.67 -0.54 -4.12
N GLY A 66 9.42 0.54 -4.25
CA GLY A 66 9.40 1.68 -3.34
C GLY A 66 8.00 2.25 -3.12
N CYS A 67 7.22 2.43 -4.20
CA CYS A 67 5.86 2.98 -4.17
C CYS A 67 4.88 2.19 -3.29
N ILE A 68 5.16 0.92 -3.03
CA ILE A 68 4.29 0.05 -2.22
C ILE A 68 4.96 -0.40 -0.91
N SER A 69 6.23 -0.06 -0.72
CA SER A 69 7.04 -0.60 0.38
C SER A 69 6.68 -0.02 1.75
N ALA A 70 6.11 1.18 1.81
CA ALA A 70 5.61 1.77 3.06
C ALA A 70 4.49 0.92 3.70
N ASP A 71 3.75 0.15 2.90
CA ASP A 71 2.66 -0.72 3.35
C ASP A 71 3.09 -2.13 3.73
N ILE A 72 4.38 -2.46 3.59
CA ILE A 72 4.92 -3.73 4.05
C ILE A 72 4.78 -3.86 5.57
N THR A 73 5.00 -2.78 6.32
CA THR A 73 4.95 -2.80 7.78
C THR A 73 3.51 -2.90 8.30
N LEU A 74 3.04 -4.08 8.70
CA LEU A 74 1.70 -4.27 9.27
C LEU A 74 1.69 -3.97 10.77
N GLY A 75 0.54 -3.55 11.33
CA GLY A 75 0.40 -3.34 12.78
C GLY A 75 0.86 -1.97 13.30
N LYS A 76 0.90 -0.96 12.42
CA LYS A 76 1.38 0.42 12.68
C LYS A 76 0.70 1.13 13.87
N LYS A 77 -0.49 0.70 14.28
CA LYS A 77 -1.27 1.25 15.40
C LYS A 77 -0.63 1.02 16.79
N TYR A 78 0.34 0.12 16.88
CA TYR A 78 1.04 -0.22 18.13
C TYR A 78 2.46 0.36 18.21
N THR A 79 2.87 1.17 17.23
CA THR A 79 4.15 1.87 17.27
C THR A 79 3.97 3.35 17.59
N HIS A 80 4.93 3.88 18.35
CA HIS A 80 4.97 5.29 18.72
C HIS A 80 4.90 6.19 17.49
N TYR A 81 4.17 7.31 17.55
CA TYR A 81 3.83 8.11 16.37
C TYR A 81 5.03 8.61 15.56
N LEU A 82 6.18 8.77 16.22
CA LEU A 82 7.45 9.18 15.65
C LEU A 82 8.08 8.13 14.71
N GLN A 83 7.62 6.88 14.78
CA GLN A 83 8.13 5.74 14.01
C GLN A 83 7.17 5.30 12.90
N HIS A 84 6.11 6.07 12.63
CA HIS A 84 5.23 5.79 11.51
C HIS A 84 5.99 5.87 10.18
N CYS A 85 5.93 4.77 9.43
CA CYS A 85 6.45 4.63 8.07
C CYS A 85 5.85 5.68 7.12
N HIS A 86 4.61 6.09 7.38
CA HIS A 86 3.92 7.16 6.66
C HIS A 86 4.31 8.58 7.11
N SER A 87 5.61 8.86 7.23
CA SER A 87 6.12 10.19 7.58
C SER A 87 7.22 10.65 6.63
N TRP A 88 7.23 11.94 6.29
CA TRP A 88 8.29 12.56 5.49
C TRP A 88 9.68 12.37 6.11
N ARG A 89 9.76 12.33 7.45
CA ARG A 89 11.01 12.02 8.14
C ARG A 89 11.48 10.60 7.82
N MET A 90 10.58 9.62 7.79
CA MET A 90 10.94 8.26 7.40
C MET A 90 11.39 8.21 5.93
N GLY A 91 10.65 8.84 5.01
CA GLY A 91 11.05 8.92 3.60
C GLY A 91 12.46 9.50 3.41
N LYS A 92 12.80 10.58 4.13
CA LYS A 92 14.16 11.14 4.13
C LYS A 92 15.22 10.17 4.67
N ARG A 93 14.89 9.39 5.71
CA ARG A 93 15.81 8.36 6.25
C ARG A 93 16.02 7.22 5.25
N VAL A 94 14.98 6.79 4.56
CA VAL A 94 15.06 5.77 3.50
C VAL A 94 15.96 6.27 2.37
N LEU A 95 15.76 7.51 1.91
CA LEU A 95 16.61 8.11 0.87
C LEU A 95 18.07 8.26 1.32
N ALA A 96 18.31 8.66 2.56
CA ALA A 96 19.66 8.79 3.11
C ALA A 96 20.38 7.44 3.30
N ALA A 97 19.64 6.34 3.48
CA ALA A 97 20.18 5.01 3.65
C ALA A 97 20.47 4.28 2.32
N ALA A 98 20.12 4.87 1.18
CA ALA A 98 20.35 4.28 -0.14
C ALA A 98 21.83 4.38 -0.54
N GLU A 99 22.44 3.22 -0.77
CA GLU A 99 23.86 3.10 -1.13
C GLU A 99 24.03 2.88 -2.65
N THR A 100 23.05 2.26 -3.31
CA THR A 100 23.06 2.00 -4.76
C THR A 100 22.00 2.80 -5.51
N GLU A 101 22.16 2.91 -6.84
CA GLU A 101 21.17 3.57 -7.69
C GLU A 101 19.80 2.89 -7.65
N ALA A 102 19.76 1.55 -7.63
CA ALA A 102 18.54 0.78 -7.43
C ALA A 102 17.83 1.13 -6.10
N GLN A 103 18.59 1.18 -5.01
CA GLN A 103 18.07 1.59 -3.70
C GLN A 103 17.59 3.04 -3.69
N ARG A 104 18.29 3.94 -4.40
CA ARG A 104 17.89 5.35 -4.52
C ARG A 104 16.59 5.46 -5.31
N SER A 105 16.43 4.69 -6.37
CA SER A 105 15.18 4.59 -7.13
C SER A 105 14.03 4.09 -6.24
N CYS A 106 14.27 3.04 -5.45
CA CYS A 106 13.33 2.55 -4.44
C CYS A 106 12.96 3.62 -3.39
N ALA A 107 13.94 4.38 -2.90
CA ALA A 107 13.68 5.47 -1.97
C ALA A 107 12.82 6.59 -2.56
N TYR A 108 13.01 6.92 -3.84
CA TYR A 108 12.13 7.85 -4.55
C TYR A 108 10.72 7.29 -4.71
N GLY A 109 10.58 5.98 -4.94
CA GLY A 109 9.27 5.32 -4.89
C GLY A 109 8.58 5.47 -3.54
N TYR A 110 9.32 5.30 -2.44
CA TYR A 110 8.81 5.52 -1.09
C TYR A 110 8.34 6.98 -0.89
N LEU A 111 9.07 7.96 -1.42
CA LEU A 111 8.67 9.36 -1.35
C LEU A 111 7.42 9.64 -2.21
N SER A 112 7.31 9.03 -3.39
CA SER A 112 6.12 9.11 -4.24
C SER A 112 4.88 8.55 -3.53
N HIS A 113 5.04 7.47 -2.76
CA HIS A 113 3.98 6.94 -1.91
C HIS A 113 3.47 7.99 -0.92
N LEU A 114 4.39 8.61 -0.15
CA LEU A 114 4.04 9.66 0.83
C LEU A 114 3.40 10.89 0.19
N ALA A 115 3.86 11.26 -1.02
CA ALA A 115 3.28 12.37 -1.78
C ALA A 115 1.82 12.07 -2.16
N ALA A 116 1.54 10.85 -2.64
CA ALA A 116 0.19 10.42 -2.99
C ALA A 116 -0.75 10.42 -1.76
N ASP A 117 -0.24 9.97 -0.61
CA ASP A 117 -0.99 9.99 0.65
C ASP A 117 -1.30 11.40 1.15
N THR A 118 -0.39 12.35 0.93
CA THR A 118 -0.65 13.76 1.25
C THR A 118 -1.84 14.30 0.46
N ILE A 119 -2.00 13.92 -0.81
CA ILE A 119 -3.16 14.29 -1.63
C ILE A 119 -4.44 13.55 -1.20
N ALA A 120 -4.33 12.26 -0.82
CA ALA A 120 -5.44 11.48 -0.28
C ALA A 120 -6.08 12.21 0.90
N HIS A 121 -5.25 12.53 1.89
CA HIS A 121 -5.71 12.92 3.21
C HIS A 121 -5.82 14.43 3.36
N GLY A 122 -5.01 15.20 2.63
CA GLY A 122 -5.06 16.65 2.66
C GLY A 122 -6.21 17.24 1.84
N TYR A 123 -6.75 16.48 0.88
CA TYR A 123 -7.74 17.01 -0.06
C TYR A 123 -8.87 16.03 -0.35
N PHE A 124 -8.54 14.84 -0.86
CA PHE A 124 -9.53 14.00 -1.52
C PHE A 124 -10.56 13.39 -0.56
N VAL A 125 -10.08 12.76 0.51
CA VAL A 125 -10.92 12.10 1.50
C VAL A 125 -11.75 13.12 2.31
N PRO A 126 -11.18 14.22 2.84
CA PRO A 126 -11.96 15.27 3.48
C PRO A 126 -13.07 15.84 2.59
N TYR A 127 -12.75 16.14 1.32
CA TYR A 127 -13.72 16.65 0.37
C TYR A 127 -14.90 15.69 0.18
N LYS A 128 -14.64 14.38 0.01
CA LYS A 128 -15.70 13.37 -0.16
C LYS A 128 -16.55 13.20 1.09
N LEU A 129 -15.96 13.25 2.26
CA LEU A 129 -16.70 13.13 3.52
C LEU A 129 -17.62 14.31 3.76
N ILE A 130 -17.14 15.54 3.54
CA ILE A 130 -17.97 16.75 3.61
C ILE A 130 -19.12 16.65 2.61
N ARG A 131 -18.86 16.20 1.38
CA ARG A 131 -19.89 16.00 0.36
C ARG A 131 -20.94 14.95 0.71
N THR A 132 -20.64 14.01 1.60
CA THR A 132 -21.51 12.86 1.91
C THR A 132 -21.87 12.71 3.38
N TYR A 133 -21.78 13.80 4.14
CA TYR A 133 -21.92 13.81 5.60
C TYR A 133 -23.25 13.26 6.13
N ASN A 134 -24.34 13.33 5.35
CA ASN A 134 -25.68 12.85 5.75
C ASN A 134 -25.93 11.35 5.49
N THR A 135 -24.89 10.55 5.26
CA THR A 135 -25.04 9.14 4.84
C THR A 135 -24.31 8.21 5.80
N VAL A 136 -25.09 7.43 6.56
CA VAL A 136 -24.65 6.60 7.70
C VAL A 136 -23.54 5.58 7.35
N LEU A 137 -23.41 5.19 6.08
CA LEU A 137 -22.49 4.16 5.60
C LEU A 137 -21.18 4.68 4.95
N LEU A 138 -21.02 6.00 4.76
CA LEU A 138 -19.91 6.56 3.97
C LEU A 138 -18.73 6.99 4.85
N LYS A 139 -18.04 5.99 5.42
CA LYS A 139 -16.82 6.17 6.22
C LYS A 139 -15.58 6.24 5.32
N HIS A 140 -14.45 6.72 5.84
CA HIS A 140 -13.16 6.88 5.14
C HIS A 140 -12.77 5.67 4.25
N ALA A 141 -12.78 4.46 4.82
CA ALA A 141 -12.45 3.23 4.11
C ALA A 141 -13.32 2.96 2.86
N TYR A 142 -14.58 3.42 2.85
CA TYR A 142 -15.45 3.27 1.68
C TYR A 142 -14.91 4.05 0.48
N TRP A 143 -14.45 5.29 0.69
CA TRP A 143 -13.96 6.12 -0.40
C TRP A 143 -12.60 5.65 -0.92
N GLU A 144 -11.70 5.22 -0.04
CA GLU A 144 -10.41 4.61 -0.42
C GLU A 144 -10.64 3.34 -1.26
N MET A 145 -11.54 2.45 -0.82
CA MET A 145 -11.82 1.20 -1.52
C MET A 145 -12.56 1.42 -2.84
N ARG A 146 -13.40 2.45 -2.93
CA ARG A 146 -14.05 2.87 -4.18
C ARG A 146 -13.05 3.44 -5.17
N PHE A 147 -12.04 4.14 -4.71
CA PHE A 147 -10.97 4.64 -5.57
C PHE A 147 -10.04 3.55 -6.06
N GLU A 148 -9.64 2.64 -5.17
CA GLU A 148 -8.98 1.37 -5.52
C GLU A 148 -9.79 0.59 -6.55
N ALA A 149 -11.13 0.63 -6.47
CA ALA A 149 -11.97 0.00 -7.47
C ALA A 149 -11.81 0.63 -8.86
N HIS A 150 -11.37 1.88 -9.01
CA HIS A 150 -11.12 2.51 -10.33
C HIS A 150 -9.71 2.28 -10.86
N VAL A 151 -8.86 1.55 -10.13
CA VAL A 151 -7.51 1.19 -10.61
C VAL A 151 -7.59 0.38 -11.90
N ASP A 152 -6.72 0.70 -12.85
CA ASP A 152 -6.65 0.00 -14.13
C ASP A 152 -6.38 -1.49 -13.92
N ALA A 153 -7.04 -2.33 -14.72
CA ALA A 153 -6.95 -3.79 -14.56
C ALA A 153 -5.53 -4.32 -14.81
N GLY A 154 -4.74 -3.65 -15.64
CA GLY A 154 -3.34 -3.95 -15.97
C GLY A 154 -2.37 -3.74 -14.81
N ILE A 155 -2.74 -2.96 -13.79
CA ILE A 155 -1.91 -2.74 -12.60
C ILE A 155 -1.81 -3.99 -11.73
N TRP A 156 -2.81 -4.86 -11.70
CA TRP A 156 -2.79 -6.06 -10.86
C TRP A 156 -1.82 -7.14 -11.34
N PRO A 157 -1.70 -7.45 -12.65
CA PRO A 157 -0.57 -8.20 -13.17
C PRO A 157 0.79 -7.62 -12.78
N LEU A 158 0.95 -6.28 -12.85
CA LEU A 158 2.18 -5.60 -12.43
C LEU A 158 2.46 -5.80 -10.94
N ALA A 159 1.46 -5.61 -10.07
CA ALA A 159 1.56 -5.85 -8.63
C ALA A 159 2.05 -7.28 -8.32
N ARG A 160 1.53 -8.27 -9.05
CA ARG A 160 1.97 -9.67 -8.93
C ARG A 160 3.41 -9.88 -9.43
N SER A 161 3.80 -9.21 -10.52
CA SER A 161 5.18 -9.23 -11.03
C SER A 161 6.15 -8.71 -9.96
N ILE A 162 5.86 -7.52 -9.41
CA ILE A 162 6.65 -6.91 -8.32
C ILE A 162 6.68 -7.83 -7.09
N GLY A 163 5.55 -8.40 -6.69
CA GLY A 163 5.48 -9.32 -5.54
C GLY A 163 6.33 -10.60 -5.68
N ARG A 164 6.68 -11.00 -6.92
CA ARG A 164 7.50 -12.19 -7.22
C ARG A 164 8.99 -11.87 -7.41
N GLN A 165 9.34 -10.63 -7.67
CA GLN A 165 10.72 -10.22 -7.88
C GLN A 165 11.53 -10.24 -6.58
N ASN A 166 12.84 -10.41 -6.71
CA ASN A 166 13.75 -10.40 -5.57
C ASN A 166 14.26 -8.98 -5.32
N PHE A 167 13.80 -8.37 -4.23
CA PHE A 167 14.25 -7.06 -3.77
C PHE A 167 15.10 -7.14 -2.49
N ALA A 168 15.86 -8.22 -2.28
CA ALA A 168 16.62 -8.45 -1.05
C ALA A 168 17.52 -7.28 -0.64
N ALA A 169 18.16 -6.59 -1.60
CA ALA A 169 18.99 -5.42 -1.33
C ALA A 169 18.17 -4.22 -0.80
N ASN A 170 16.98 -3.98 -1.35
CA ASN A 170 16.06 -2.95 -0.87
C ASN A 170 15.44 -3.36 0.48
N ASP A 171 15.09 -4.64 0.65
CA ASP A 171 14.60 -5.17 1.92
C ASP A 171 15.63 -5.01 3.04
N ALA A 172 16.91 -5.28 2.74
CA ALA A 172 18.00 -5.07 3.68
C ALA A 172 18.14 -3.59 4.07
N MET A 173 18.04 -2.67 3.11
CA MET A 173 18.03 -1.23 3.38
C MET A 173 16.82 -0.84 4.26
N MET A 174 15.61 -1.26 3.88
CA MET A 174 14.38 -0.94 4.59
C MET A 174 14.41 -1.45 6.04
N ARG A 175 14.93 -2.66 6.28
CA ARG A 175 15.10 -3.21 7.64
C ARG A 175 16.00 -2.38 8.54
N ARG A 176 17.02 -1.70 8.00
CA ARG A 176 17.91 -0.83 8.80
C ARG A 176 17.20 0.46 9.22
N VAL A 177 16.18 0.88 8.47
CA VAL A 177 15.54 2.19 8.63
C VAL A 177 14.20 2.09 9.36
N LEU A 178 13.39 1.11 8.97
CA LEU A 178 12.08 0.83 9.54
C LEU A 178 12.24 0.10 10.87
N SER A 179 11.64 0.64 11.92
CA SER A 179 11.51 -0.05 13.20
C SER A 179 10.57 -1.24 13.06
N ASP A 180 10.93 -2.35 13.69
CA ASP A 180 10.00 -3.47 13.86
C ASP A 180 8.77 -2.98 14.66
N THR A 181 7.59 -3.43 14.23
CA THR A 181 6.30 -3.10 14.87
C THR A 181 5.86 -4.30 15.71
N ILE A 182 4.72 -4.93 15.38
CA ILE A 182 4.23 -6.17 16.01
C ILE A 182 4.98 -7.39 15.45
N PHE A 183 5.31 -7.35 14.16
CA PHE A 183 6.00 -8.43 13.45
C PHE A 183 7.34 -7.93 12.94
N SER A 184 8.30 -8.86 12.82
CA SER A 184 9.54 -8.58 12.11
C SER A 184 9.25 -8.19 10.66
N PHE A 185 10.10 -7.34 10.08
CA PHE A 185 9.99 -6.98 8.66
C PHE A 185 9.85 -8.20 7.74
N ALA A 186 10.55 -9.30 8.04
CA ALA A 186 10.46 -10.53 7.24
C ALA A 186 9.05 -11.13 7.23
N THR A 187 8.38 -11.17 8.38
CA THR A 187 7.01 -11.68 8.51
C THR A 187 6.01 -10.74 7.83
N ASN A 188 6.16 -9.44 8.06
CA ASN A 188 5.41 -8.38 7.39
C ASN A 188 5.50 -8.49 5.87
N LYS A 189 6.71 -8.67 5.34
CA LYS A 189 6.97 -8.86 3.91
C LYS A 189 6.29 -10.09 3.33
N ARG A 190 6.29 -11.22 4.06
CA ARG A 190 5.61 -12.46 3.63
C ARG A 190 4.10 -12.26 3.53
N LEU A 191 3.50 -11.60 4.53
CA LEU A 191 2.07 -11.28 4.53
C LEU A 191 1.72 -10.33 3.38
N PHE A 192 2.50 -9.26 3.20
CA PHE A 192 2.34 -8.31 2.11
C PHE A 192 2.42 -8.97 0.73
N ASN A 193 3.46 -9.77 0.47
CA ASN A 193 3.60 -10.48 -0.80
C ASN A 193 2.44 -11.46 -1.03
N SER A 194 1.95 -12.10 0.03
CA SER A 194 0.78 -12.97 -0.07
C SER A 194 -0.46 -12.18 -0.51
N LEU A 195 -0.69 -10.97 0.03
CA LEU A 195 -1.79 -10.09 -0.38
C LEU A 195 -1.70 -9.71 -1.86
N LEU A 196 -0.52 -9.34 -2.37
CA LEU A 196 -0.32 -9.01 -3.79
C LEU A 196 -0.69 -10.17 -4.73
N LEU A 197 -0.52 -11.41 -4.27
CA LEU A 197 -0.78 -12.62 -5.05
C LEU A 197 -2.24 -13.10 -4.98
N LEU A 198 -3.05 -12.57 -4.06
CA LEU A 198 -4.44 -13.00 -3.89
C LEU A 198 -5.36 -12.43 -4.98
N ASN A 199 -5.94 -13.33 -5.78
CA ASN A 199 -6.95 -12.98 -6.78
C ASN A 199 -8.26 -12.44 -6.18
N ARG A 200 -8.50 -12.67 -4.88
CA ARG A 200 -9.74 -12.22 -4.19
C ARG A 200 -9.87 -10.70 -4.15
N LEU A 201 -8.76 -9.95 -4.14
CA LEU A 201 -8.81 -8.48 -4.22
C LEU A 201 -9.54 -7.99 -5.49
N GLN A 202 -9.31 -8.65 -6.62
CA GLN A 202 -10.00 -8.33 -7.87
C GLN A 202 -11.50 -8.65 -7.82
N GLN A 203 -11.90 -9.73 -7.14
CA GLN A 203 -13.32 -10.08 -6.96
C GLN A 203 -14.04 -9.08 -6.06
N TYR A 204 -13.41 -8.64 -4.97
CA TYR A 204 -13.93 -7.57 -4.11
C TYR A 204 -14.05 -6.24 -4.86
N GLN A 205 -13.08 -5.89 -5.71
CA GLN A 205 -13.16 -4.69 -6.54
C GLN A 205 -14.31 -4.75 -7.53
N LYS A 206 -14.55 -5.90 -8.18
CA LYS A 206 -15.72 -6.06 -9.06
C LYS A 206 -17.04 -5.86 -8.32
N MET A 207 -17.15 -6.41 -7.11
CA MET A 207 -18.30 -6.18 -6.24
C MET A 207 -18.47 -4.70 -5.89
N LEU A 208 -17.38 -4.01 -5.52
CA LEU A 208 -17.41 -2.60 -5.17
C LEU A 208 -17.68 -1.67 -6.35
N ARG A 209 -17.19 -1.98 -7.56
CA ARG A 209 -17.57 -1.28 -8.79
C ARG A 209 -19.08 -1.35 -9.00
N SER A 210 -19.67 -2.54 -8.82
CA SER A 210 -21.12 -2.74 -8.95
C SER A 210 -21.93 -1.96 -7.89
N LEU A 211 -21.41 -1.85 -6.67
CA LEU A 211 -22.02 -1.02 -5.61
C LEU A 211 -21.84 0.48 -5.89
N SER A 212 -20.71 0.88 -6.48
CA SER A 212 -20.38 2.25 -6.87
C SER A 212 -21.28 2.75 -8.02
N THR A 213 -21.55 1.92 -9.02
CA THR A 213 -22.43 2.27 -10.15
C THR A 213 -23.86 2.57 -9.73
N ASN A 214 -24.30 2.01 -8.60
CA ASN A 214 -25.63 2.25 -8.01
C ASN A 214 -25.64 3.36 -6.95
N SER A 215 -24.51 4.02 -6.71
CA SER A 215 -24.41 5.08 -5.71
C SER A 215 -24.83 6.43 -6.28
N LYS A 216 -25.66 7.18 -5.53
CA LYS A 216 -26.06 8.55 -5.85
C LYS A 216 -24.89 9.54 -5.90
N TYR A 217 -23.76 9.19 -5.29
CA TYR A 217 -22.57 10.04 -5.25
C TYR A 217 -21.50 9.46 -6.17
N PRO A 218 -20.96 10.22 -7.13
CA PRO A 218 -19.87 9.78 -8.00
C PRO A 218 -18.55 9.66 -7.23
#